data_AF-A0A1F9KTA4-F1
#
_entry.id   AF-A0A1F9KTA4-F1
#
_cell.length_a   1.000
_cell.length_b   1.000
_cell.length_c   1.000
_cell.angle_alpha   90.00
_cell.angle_beta   90.00
_cell.angle_gamma   90.00
#
_symmetry.space_group_name_H-M   'P 1'
#
loop_
_entity.id
_entity.type
_entity.pdbx_description
1 polymer ?
#
loop_
_entity_poly.entity_id
_entity_poly.type
_entity_poly.pdbx_seq_one_letter_code
_entity_poly.pdbx_strand_id
1 'polypeptide(L)'
;MLRLIAVHFFFALLLTPAVAPADWPAEFDRWFFTAEEIEVAYRYQERFGERLFRPLRARDCLLGKKEFTAGYKGIEFAAPCRFIKETIRHLREMLEQGAARYLFPLDADHAHLAIPLELWENKYSKLPREQMLSSLLSEPALAALYHTAEHLTVIDPQTGKSDSQVRLWKDKRNVVGYYDGRPTEILPPDPRGLGVNIPQPYYSLGGFNFLASSKGELSLFLKSQAITFDISFDIGEPPDDALAAESQARKANR
;
A
#
# COMPACT_ATOMS: atom_id res chain seq x y z
N MET A 1 76.66 -26.92 -16.98
CA MET A 1 75.40 -27.62 -16.65
C MET A 1 74.59 -26.75 -15.69
N LEU A 2 73.67 -25.95 -16.22
CA LEU A 2 72.71 -25.15 -15.44
C LEU A 2 71.30 -25.65 -15.81
N ARG A 3 70.55 -26.18 -14.86
CA ARG A 3 69.16 -26.59 -15.05
C ARG A 3 68.24 -25.40 -14.78
N LEU A 4 67.48 -24.95 -15.78
CA LEU A 4 66.36 -24.03 -15.60
C LEU A 4 65.20 -24.78 -14.95
N ILE A 5 64.65 -24.21 -13.86
CA ILE A 5 63.41 -24.65 -13.21
C ILE A 5 62.27 -23.86 -13.85
N ALA A 6 61.35 -24.55 -14.52
CA ALA A 6 60.11 -23.96 -15.00
C ALA A 6 59.06 -23.97 -13.87
N VAL A 7 58.67 -22.80 -13.39
CA VAL A 7 57.56 -22.64 -12.42
C VAL A 7 56.26 -22.51 -13.20
N HIS A 8 55.35 -23.49 -13.08
CA HIS A 8 53.98 -23.39 -13.58
C HIS A 8 53.09 -22.81 -12.47
N PHE A 9 52.53 -21.62 -12.70
CA PHE A 9 51.47 -21.07 -11.87
C PHE A 9 50.13 -21.69 -12.29
N PHE A 10 49.57 -22.54 -11.43
CA PHE A 10 48.18 -22.98 -11.53
C PHE A 10 47.29 -21.91 -10.89
N PHE A 11 46.50 -21.19 -11.69
CA PHE A 11 45.39 -20.37 -11.20
C PHE A 11 44.20 -21.29 -10.93
N ALA A 12 43.93 -21.59 -9.65
CA ALA A 12 42.71 -22.25 -9.25
C ALA A 12 41.57 -21.21 -9.24
N LEU A 13 40.65 -21.33 -10.20
CA LEU A 13 39.40 -20.56 -10.20
C LEU A 13 38.51 -21.11 -9.08
N LEU A 14 38.42 -20.40 -7.96
CA LEU A 14 37.50 -20.71 -6.88
C LEU A 14 36.07 -20.39 -7.34
N LEU A 15 35.37 -21.42 -7.82
CA LEU A 15 33.92 -21.40 -7.99
C LEU A 15 33.28 -21.34 -6.60
N THR A 16 32.88 -20.16 -6.16
CA THR A 16 31.99 -20.04 -4.99
C THR A 16 30.63 -20.61 -5.36
N PRO A 17 30.07 -21.57 -4.58
CA PRO A 17 28.73 -22.05 -4.83
C PRO A 17 27.75 -20.89 -4.67
N ALA A 18 26.87 -20.73 -5.66
CA ALA A 18 25.73 -19.83 -5.57
C ALA A 18 24.87 -20.27 -4.38
N VAL A 19 24.78 -19.43 -3.35
CA VAL A 19 23.85 -19.63 -2.25
C VAL A 19 22.46 -19.45 -2.83
N ALA A 20 21.72 -20.54 -2.97
CA ALA A 20 20.29 -20.47 -3.27
C ALA A 20 19.59 -19.67 -2.17
N PRO A 21 18.65 -18.77 -2.49
CA PRO A 21 17.89 -18.08 -1.46
C PRO A 21 17.17 -19.12 -0.60
N ALA A 22 17.27 -18.96 0.72
CA ALA A 22 16.66 -19.86 1.69
C ALA A 22 15.16 -20.02 1.42
N ASP A 23 14.72 -21.27 1.28
CA ASP A 23 13.31 -21.63 1.21
C ASP A 23 12.63 -21.19 2.52
N TRP A 24 11.68 -20.26 2.42
CA TRP A 24 10.87 -19.83 3.55
C TRP A 24 9.95 -20.99 3.98
N PRO A 25 9.72 -21.22 5.28
CA PRO A 25 8.86 -22.32 5.73
C PRO A 25 7.42 -22.17 5.19
N ALA A 26 6.87 -23.26 4.64
CA ALA A 26 5.52 -23.36 4.05
C ALA A 26 4.36 -23.03 5.01
N GLU A 27 4.62 -22.74 6.28
CA GLU A 27 3.59 -22.39 7.27
C GLU A 27 3.05 -20.96 7.09
N PHE A 28 3.77 -20.09 6.38
CA PHE A 28 3.31 -18.73 6.02
C PHE A 28 2.49 -18.67 4.71
N ASP A 29 2.34 -19.80 4.00
CA ASP A 29 1.79 -19.83 2.63
C ASP A 29 0.25 -19.80 2.57
N ARG A 30 -0.46 -19.90 3.71
CA ARG A 30 -1.93 -19.95 3.76
C ARG A 30 -2.63 -18.63 3.43
N TRP A 31 -1.86 -17.54 3.32
CA TRP A 31 -2.37 -16.19 3.07
C TRP A 31 -2.09 -15.70 1.65
N PHE A 32 -1.54 -16.56 0.78
CA PHE A 32 -1.24 -16.19 -0.60
C PHE A 32 -2.15 -16.87 -1.61
N PHE A 33 -2.42 -16.15 -2.70
CA PHE A 33 -3.36 -16.52 -3.76
C PHE A 33 -2.70 -16.30 -5.12
N THR A 34 -3.02 -17.16 -6.07
CA THR A 34 -2.68 -16.98 -7.48
C THR A 34 -3.45 -15.79 -8.07
N ALA A 35 -2.96 -15.26 -9.19
CA ALA A 35 -3.65 -14.17 -9.89
C ALA A 35 -5.09 -14.54 -10.32
N GLU A 36 -5.33 -15.81 -10.66
CA GLU A 36 -6.64 -16.32 -11.03
C GLU A 36 -7.58 -16.38 -9.81
N GLU A 37 -7.11 -16.89 -8.67
CA GLU A 37 -7.90 -16.93 -7.43
C GLU A 37 -8.28 -15.51 -6.97
N ILE A 38 -7.35 -14.55 -7.05
CA ILE A 38 -7.63 -13.14 -6.75
C ILE A 38 -8.70 -12.57 -7.68
N GLU A 39 -8.63 -12.86 -8.99
CA GLU A 39 -9.64 -12.41 -9.94
C GLU A 39 -11.03 -12.99 -9.63
N VAL A 40 -11.10 -14.29 -9.32
CA VAL A 40 -12.36 -14.95 -8.94
C VAL A 40 -12.93 -14.34 -7.65
N ALA A 41 -12.09 -14.15 -6.64
CA ALA A 41 -12.48 -13.54 -5.37
C ALA A 41 -12.97 -12.10 -5.55
N TYR A 42 -12.31 -11.30 -6.39
CA TYR A 42 -12.74 -9.95 -6.72
C TYR A 42 -14.13 -9.93 -7.35
N ARG A 43 -14.38 -10.77 -8.36
CA ARG A 43 -15.69 -10.84 -9.04
C ARG A 43 -16.81 -11.20 -8.06
N TYR A 44 -16.54 -12.06 -7.08
CA TYR A 44 -17.49 -12.37 -6.02
C TYR A 44 -17.71 -11.16 -5.11
N GLN A 45 -16.63 -10.56 -4.60
CA GLN A 45 -16.68 -9.41 -3.70
C GLN A 45 -17.42 -8.22 -4.32
N GLU A 46 -17.14 -7.86 -5.57
CA GLU A 46 -17.77 -6.72 -6.26
C GLU A 46 -19.30 -6.88 -6.36
N ARG A 47 -19.78 -8.11 -6.63
CA ARG A 47 -21.18 -8.41 -6.91
C ARG A 47 -22.00 -8.77 -5.67
N PHE A 48 -21.40 -9.54 -4.77
CA PHE A 48 -22.10 -10.21 -3.67
C PHE A 48 -21.48 -9.92 -2.31
N GLY A 49 -20.26 -9.36 -2.27
CA GLY A 49 -19.55 -9.08 -1.03
C GLY A 49 -20.20 -7.96 -0.21
N GLU A 50 -19.91 -7.99 1.09
CA GLU A 50 -20.32 -6.93 2.00
C GLU A 50 -19.61 -5.61 1.65
N ARG A 51 -20.26 -4.50 1.99
CA ARG A 51 -19.67 -3.16 1.89
C ARG A 51 -18.76 -2.90 3.08
N LEU A 52 -17.91 -1.87 2.98
CA LEU A 52 -17.15 -1.42 4.14
C LEU A 52 -18.08 -0.99 5.27
N PHE A 53 -17.64 -1.24 6.51
CA PHE A 53 -18.29 -0.70 7.68
C PHE A 53 -18.15 0.83 7.70
N ARG A 54 -19.30 1.52 7.83
CA ARG A 54 -19.41 2.99 7.88
C ARG A 54 -18.70 3.69 6.71
N PRO A 55 -19.15 3.47 5.46
CA PRO A 55 -18.52 4.10 4.31
C PRO A 55 -18.74 5.62 4.35
N LEU A 56 -17.75 6.38 3.87
CA LEU A 56 -17.81 7.83 3.79
C LEU A 56 -18.90 8.27 2.79
N ARG A 57 -19.83 9.10 3.26
CA ARG A 57 -20.89 9.70 2.43
C ARG A 57 -20.36 10.90 1.64
N ALA A 58 -19.45 10.63 0.71
CA ALA A 58 -18.67 11.66 0.02
C ALA A 58 -19.06 11.87 -1.47
N ARG A 59 -20.17 11.32 -1.92
CA ARG A 59 -20.63 11.42 -3.32
C ARG A 59 -20.70 12.86 -3.83
N ASP A 60 -21.14 13.79 -2.97
CA ASP A 60 -21.28 15.20 -3.32
C ASP A 60 -19.94 15.91 -3.61
N CYS A 61 -18.80 15.32 -3.20
CA CYS A 61 -17.48 15.82 -3.60
C CYS A 61 -17.26 15.76 -5.10
N LEU A 62 -17.91 14.81 -5.79
CA LEU A 62 -17.90 14.69 -7.25
C LEU A 62 -18.81 15.71 -7.94
N LEU A 63 -19.72 16.34 -7.18
CA LEU A 63 -20.66 17.36 -7.64
C LEU A 63 -20.16 18.79 -7.34
N GLY A 64 -18.90 18.94 -6.95
CA GLY A 64 -18.26 20.24 -6.73
C GLY A 64 -18.34 20.77 -5.30
N LYS A 65 -18.83 20.00 -4.31
CA LYS A 65 -18.69 20.40 -2.91
C LYS A 65 -17.22 20.53 -2.50
N LYS A 66 -16.96 21.45 -1.57
CA LYS A 66 -15.62 21.68 -1.00
C LYS A 66 -15.33 20.76 0.17
N GLU A 67 -16.36 20.35 0.91
CA GLU A 67 -16.26 19.55 2.13
C GLU A 67 -17.40 18.53 2.20
N PHE A 68 -17.20 17.48 2.99
CA PHE A 68 -18.18 16.47 3.35
C PHE A 68 -18.08 16.15 4.84
N THR A 69 -19.16 15.63 5.43
CA THR A 69 -19.16 15.16 6.82
C THR A 69 -18.61 13.75 6.88
N ALA A 70 -17.57 13.54 7.69
CA ALA A 70 -16.98 12.25 7.98
C ALA A 70 -17.15 11.91 9.47
N GLY A 71 -17.03 10.62 9.80
CA GLY A 71 -17.04 10.13 11.17
C GLY A 71 -15.88 9.18 11.41
N TYR A 72 -15.21 9.31 12.56
CA TYR A 72 -14.16 8.39 13.01
C TYR A 72 -14.23 8.24 14.53
N LYS A 73 -14.22 7.00 15.03
CA LYS A 73 -14.34 6.68 16.48
C LYS A 73 -15.51 7.41 17.18
N GLY A 74 -16.63 7.56 16.48
CA GLY A 74 -17.83 8.23 16.99
C GLY A 74 -17.80 9.77 16.97
N ILE A 75 -16.71 10.37 16.48
CA ILE A 75 -16.57 11.82 16.34
C ILE A 75 -16.85 12.20 14.89
N GLU A 76 -17.79 13.11 14.67
CA GLU A 76 -18.05 13.71 13.37
C GLU A 76 -17.17 14.94 13.14
N PHE A 77 -16.70 15.13 11.91
CA PHE A 77 -15.92 16.29 11.50
C PHE A 77 -16.13 16.62 10.03
N ALA A 78 -15.89 17.89 9.66
CA ALA A 78 -15.83 18.30 8.26
C ALA A 78 -14.47 17.90 7.66
N ALA A 79 -14.51 17.24 6.50
CA ALA A 79 -13.33 16.82 5.77
C ALA A 79 -13.33 17.45 4.36
N PRO A 80 -12.16 17.84 3.83
CA PRO A 80 -12.09 18.46 2.51
C PRO A 80 -12.34 17.44 1.40
N CYS A 81 -13.18 17.80 0.44
CA CYS A 81 -13.43 17.00 -0.76
C CYS A 81 -12.19 16.83 -1.64
N ARG A 82 -11.12 17.62 -1.44
CA ARG A 82 -9.81 17.38 -2.06
C ARG A 82 -9.33 15.96 -1.73
N PHE A 83 -9.44 15.52 -0.48
CA PHE A 83 -9.03 14.18 -0.08
C PHE A 83 -9.68 13.10 -0.95
N ILE A 84 -11.00 13.17 -1.13
CA ILE A 84 -11.76 12.17 -1.91
C ILE A 84 -11.36 12.20 -3.38
N LYS A 85 -11.20 13.40 -3.96
CA LYS A 85 -10.82 13.55 -5.38
C LYS A 85 -9.41 13.05 -5.65
N GLU A 86 -8.46 13.36 -4.79
CA GLU A 86 -7.08 12.89 -4.91
C GLU A 86 -6.99 11.38 -4.65
N THR A 87 -7.69 10.83 -3.65
CA THR A 87 -7.75 9.38 -3.45
C THR A 87 -8.32 8.67 -4.68
N ILE A 88 -9.41 9.16 -5.28
CA ILE A 88 -9.95 8.64 -6.55
C ILE A 88 -8.91 8.68 -7.67
N ARG A 89 -8.16 9.79 -7.77
CA ARG A 89 -7.08 9.93 -8.75
C ARG A 89 -5.98 8.91 -8.51
N HIS A 90 -5.50 8.74 -7.28
CA HIS A 90 -4.47 7.76 -6.94
C HIS A 90 -4.90 6.35 -7.33
N LEU A 91 -6.11 5.93 -6.94
CA LEU A 91 -6.62 4.59 -7.25
C LEU A 91 -6.73 4.37 -8.76
N ARG A 92 -7.16 5.39 -9.52
CA ARG A 92 -7.18 5.31 -10.99
C ARG A 92 -5.76 5.16 -11.57
N GLU A 93 -4.82 6.00 -11.13
CA GLU A 93 -3.44 5.95 -11.61
C GLU A 93 -2.76 4.61 -11.30
N MET A 94 -3.01 4.05 -10.12
CA MET A 94 -2.53 2.71 -9.75
C MET A 94 -3.07 1.62 -10.69
N LEU A 95 -4.35 1.68 -11.04
CA LEU A 95 -4.97 0.75 -11.98
C LEU A 95 -4.43 0.93 -13.41
N GLU A 96 -4.23 2.18 -13.85
CA GLU A 96 -3.70 2.51 -15.18
C GLU A 96 -2.24 2.06 -15.35
N GLN A 97 -1.43 2.22 -14.30
CA GLN A 97 -0.01 1.84 -14.29
C GLN A 97 0.20 0.33 -14.05
N GLY A 98 -0.87 -0.41 -13.74
CA GLY A 98 -0.82 -1.83 -13.39
C GLY A 98 -0.13 -2.10 -12.05
N ALA A 99 -0.11 -1.12 -11.15
CA ALA A 99 0.29 -1.31 -9.76
C ALA A 99 -0.83 -1.98 -8.94
N ALA A 100 -2.08 -1.82 -9.36
CA ALA A 100 -3.22 -2.61 -8.92
C ALA A 100 -3.98 -3.14 -10.14
N ARG A 101 -4.75 -4.21 -9.94
CA ARG A 101 -5.77 -4.70 -10.89
C ARG A 101 -7.17 -4.55 -10.32
N TYR A 102 -7.32 -4.66 -9.00
CA TYR A 102 -8.58 -4.72 -8.29
C TYR A 102 -8.53 -3.89 -7.00
N LEU A 103 -9.67 -3.31 -6.64
CA LEU A 103 -9.83 -2.56 -5.39
C LEU A 103 -10.51 -3.45 -4.34
N PHE A 104 -9.78 -4.36 -3.71
CA PHE A 104 -10.26 -5.24 -2.63
C PHE A 104 -9.09 -5.92 -1.87
N PRO A 105 -9.34 -6.60 -0.72
CA PRO A 105 -8.31 -7.04 0.23
C PRO A 105 -7.17 -7.93 -0.26
N LEU A 106 -7.35 -8.67 -1.36
CA LEU A 106 -6.26 -9.51 -1.89
C LEU A 106 -5.38 -8.77 -2.90
N ASP A 107 -5.74 -7.54 -3.27
CA ASP A 107 -4.93 -6.67 -4.11
C ASP A 107 -4.71 -5.31 -3.45
N ALA A 108 -5.55 -4.30 -3.73
CA ALA A 108 -5.45 -2.99 -3.12
C ALA A 108 -6.71 -2.68 -2.29
N ASP A 109 -6.59 -2.50 -0.98
CA ASP A 109 -7.73 -2.24 -0.09
C ASP A 109 -7.48 -1.20 1.00
N HIS A 110 -6.24 -0.77 1.20
CA HIS A 110 -5.93 0.21 2.23
C HIS A 110 -4.76 1.09 1.83
N ALA A 111 -4.60 2.17 2.58
CA ALA A 111 -3.46 3.05 2.47
C ALA A 111 -3.09 3.63 3.83
N HIS A 112 -1.80 3.78 4.08
CA HIS A 112 -1.25 4.45 5.25
C HIS A 112 -1.09 5.94 4.96
N LEU A 113 -1.71 6.78 5.77
CA LEU A 113 -1.52 8.22 5.65
C LEU A 113 -0.16 8.62 6.19
N ALA A 114 0.44 9.62 5.56
CA ALA A 114 1.72 10.12 5.99
C ALA A 114 1.90 11.60 5.70
N ILE A 115 2.74 12.24 6.48
CA ILE A 115 3.03 13.67 6.39
C ILE A 115 4.53 13.91 6.48
N PRO A 116 5.08 14.97 5.86
CA PRO A 116 6.47 15.34 6.09
C PRO A 116 6.82 15.43 7.59
N LEU A 117 7.93 14.81 7.97
CA LEU A 117 8.38 14.69 9.36
C LEU A 117 8.51 16.06 10.03
N GLU A 118 8.99 17.06 9.30
CA GLU A 118 9.08 18.43 9.78
C GLU A 118 7.71 19.00 10.19
N LEU A 119 6.66 18.75 9.40
CA LEU A 119 5.30 19.17 9.74
C LEU A 119 4.78 18.38 10.95
N TRP A 120 5.10 17.09 11.04
CA TRP A 120 4.76 16.29 12.21
C TRP A 120 5.35 16.87 13.49
N GLU A 121 6.66 17.11 13.52
CA GLU A 121 7.38 17.61 14.70
C GLU A 121 6.96 19.03 15.09
N ASN A 122 6.71 19.89 14.10
CA ASN A 122 6.43 21.30 14.36
C ASN A 122 4.96 21.60 14.64
N LYS A 123 4.03 20.86 14.01
CA LYS A 123 2.58 21.14 14.04
C LYS A 123 1.77 19.97 14.60
N TYR A 124 1.80 18.82 13.93
CA TYR A 124 0.79 17.77 14.17
C TYR A 124 0.98 17.02 15.47
N SER A 125 2.22 16.72 15.88
CA SER A 125 2.53 16.04 17.15
C SER A 125 2.03 16.77 18.42
N LYS A 126 1.65 18.04 18.29
CA LYS A 126 1.16 18.91 19.38
C LYS A 126 -0.36 19.06 19.36
N LEU A 127 -1.04 18.53 18.35
CA LEU A 127 -2.50 18.63 18.23
C LEU A 127 -3.19 17.62 19.17
N PRO A 128 -4.35 17.98 19.75
CA PRO A 128 -5.24 17.01 20.37
C PRO A 128 -5.61 15.90 19.39
N ARG A 129 -5.73 14.66 19.89
CA ARG A 129 -6.00 13.48 19.05
C ARG A 129 -7.28 13.63 18.24
N GLU A 130 -8.28 14.29 18.80
CA GLU A 130 -9.60 14.50 18.23
C GLU A 130 -9.56 15.44 17.01
N GLN A 131 -8.55 16.32 16.93
CA GLN A 131 -8.37 17.26 15.82
C GLN A 131 -7.38 16.75 14.77
N MET A 132 -6.67 15.65 15.06
CA MET A 132 -5.57 15.16 14.23
C MET A 132 -6.04 14.79 12.83
N LEU A 133 -7.07 13.95 12.72
CA LEU A 133 -7.52 13.43 11.43
C LEU A 133 -8.06 14.54 10.52
N SER A 134 -8.96 15.40 11.02
CA SER A 134 -9.50 16.52 10.22
C SER A 134 -8.40 17.48 9.75
N SER A 135 -7.41 17.75 10.61
CA SER A 135 -6.27 18.60 10.28
C SER A 135 -5.33 17.96 9.26
N LEU A 136 -5.14 16.63 9.30
CA LEU A 136 -4.30 15.90 8.35
C LEU A 136 -4.92 15.86 6.97
N LEU A 137 -6.22 15.54 6.89
CA LEU A 137 -6.93 15.48 5.60
C LEU A 137 -6.93 16.85 4.89
N SER A 138 -6.76 17.93 5.64
CA SER A 138 -6.65 19.30 5.14
C SER A 138 -5.24 19.70 4.72
N GLU A 139 -4.20 18.94 5.08
CA GLU A 139 -2.80 19.23 4.75
C GLU A 139 -2.51 18.99 3.26
N PRO A 140 -2.11 20.00 2.47
CA PRO A 140 -1.73 19.79 1.08
C PRO A 140 -0.56 18.80 0.92
N ALA A 141 0.40 18.81 1.84
CA ALA A 141 1.57 17.94 1.80
C ALA A 141 1.29 16.49 2.24
N LEU A 142 0.05 16.13 2.56
CA LEU A 142 -0.35 14.77 2.89
C LEU A 142 0.04 13.82 1.75
N ALA A 143 0.49 12.63 2.11
CA ALA A 143 0.71 11.52 1.21
C ALA A 143 -0.03 10.28 1.73
N ALA A 144 -0.23 9.30 0.85
CA ALA A 144 -0.71 7.98 1.19
C ALA A 144 0.22 6.93 0.59
N LEU A 145 0.66 5.98 1.41
CA LEU A 145 1.37 4.79 0.97
C LEU A 145 0.38 3.65 0.79
N TYR A 146 0.32 3.10 -0.41
CA TYR A 146 -0.51 1.97 -0.76
C TYR A 146 0.37 0.73 -0.86
N HIS A 147 -0.10 -0.36 -0.26
CA HIS A 147 0.40 -1.70 -0.53
C HIS A 147 -0.63 -2.45 -1.34
N THR A 148 -0.22 -2.92 -2.51
CA THR A 148 -1.05 -3.76 -3.36
C THR A 148 -0.50 -5.18 -3.40
N ALA A 149 -1.24 -6.11 -4.01
CA ALA A 149 -0.78 -7.48 -4.25
C ALA A 149 -0.10 -8.16 -3.04
N GLU A 150 -0.51 -7.83 -1.81
CA GLU A 150 0.15 -8.29 -0.59
C GLU A 150 0.04 -9.80 -0.45
N HIS A 151 -1.13 -10.30 -0.83
CA HIS A 151 -1.53 -11.69 -0.80
C HIS A 151 -1.29 -12.39 -2.15
N LEU A 152 -0.59 -11.76 -3.11
CA LEU A 152 -0.32 -12.38 -4.41
C LEU A 152 0.92 -13.28 -4.34
N THR A 153 0.78 -14.55 -4.74
CA THR A 153 1.94 -15.41 -5.00
C THR A 153 2.44 -15.26 -6.43
N VAL A 154 3.77 -15.21 -6.59
CA VAL A 154 4.45 -15.17 -7.89
C VAL A 154 4.77 -16.58 -8.40
N ILE A 155 4.83 -17.56 -7.49
CA ILE A 155 5.06 -18.97 -7.79
C ILE A 155 3.75 -19.68 -7.49
N ASP A 156 3.17 -20.28 -8.52
CA ASP A 156 1.98 -21.11 -8.35
C ASP A 156 2.33 -22.30 -7.44
N PRO A 157 1.65 -22.47 -6.29
CA PRO A 157 1.97 -23.51 -5.32
C PRO A 157 1.62 -24.92 -5.82
N GLN A 158 0.69 -25.03 -6.77
CA GLN A 158 0.29 -26.32 -7.36
C GLN A 158 1.27 -26.76 -8.45
N THR A 159 1.77 -25.81 -9.25
CA THR A 159 2.60 -26.13 -10.42
C THR A 159 4.09 -25.82 -10.25
N GLY A 160 4.46 -25.06 -9.22
CA GLY A 160 5.81 -24.56 -8.98
C GLY A 160 6.31 -23.56 -10.02
N LYS A 161 5.45 -23.11 -10.94
CA LYS A 161 5.84 -22.21 -12.04
C LYS A 161 5.75 -20.76 -11.60
N SER A 162 6.72 -19.95 -12.03
CA SER A 162 6.68 -18.51 -11.87
C SER A 162 6.14 -17.83 -13.12
N ASP A 163 5.24 -16.86 -12.95
CA ASP A 163 4.72 -16.04 -14.05
C ASP A 163 5.38 -14.64 -14.02
N SER A 164 6.04 -14.30 -15.13
CA SER A 164 6.68 -12.99 -15.32
C SER A 164 5.71 -11.81 -15.24
N GLN A 165 4.47 -11.95 -15.70
CA GLN A 165 3.46 -10.89 -15.63
C GLN A 165 2.95 -10.69 -14.20
N VAL A 166 2.85 -11.77 -13.44
CA VAL A 166 2.49 -11.73 -12.02
C VAL A 166 3.61 -11.10 -11.21
N ARG A 167 4.88 -11.40 -11.55
CA ARG A 167 6.04 -10.73 -10.95
C ARG A 167 6.03 -9.23 -11.22
N LEU A 168 5.82 -8.80 -12.47
CA LEU A 168 5.75 -7.38 -12.83
C LEU A 168 4.63 -6.63 -12.09
N TRP A 169 3.51 -7.30 -11.79
CA TRP A 169 2.46 -6.74 -10.95
C TRP A 169 2.92 -6.60 -9.50
N LYS A 170 3.50 -7.66 -8.90
CA LYS A 170 4.03 -7.62 -7.53
C LYS A 170 5.18 -6.63 -7.35
N ASP A 171 6.01 -6.42 -8.37
CA ASP A 171 7.14 -5.48 -8.33
C ASP A 171 6.68 -4.01 -8.26
N LYS A 172 5.44 -3.72 -8.66
CA LYS A 172 4.83 -2.38 -8.60
C LYS A 172 4.02 -2.13 -7.33
N ARG A 173 4.10 -3.03 -6.35
CA ARG A 173 3.14 -3.09 -5.25
C ARG A 173 3.17 -1.95 -4.23
N ASN A 174 4.20 -1.13 -4.29
CA ASN A 174 4.41 -0.04 -3.35
C ASN A 174 4.21 1.28 -4.08
N VAL A 175 3.16 2.02 -3.73
CA VAL A 175 2.81 3.25 -4.42
C VAL A 175 2.62 4.38 -3.41
N VAL A 176 3.19 5.55 -3.71
CA VAL A 176 2.91 6.79 -2.97
C VAL A 176 1.97 7.66 -3.78
N GLY A 177 0.84 8.04 -3.19
CA GLY A 177 -0.06 9.07 -3.72
C GLY A 177 0.11 10.38 -2.95
N TYR A 178 0.00 11.51 -3.65
CA TYR A 178 0.19 12.85 -3.09
C TYR A 178 -1.07 13.71 -3.21
N TYR A 179 -1.48 14.33 -2.10
CA TYR A 179 -2.69 15.14 -2.04
C TYR A 179 -2.50 16.60 -2.51
N ASP A 180 -1.33 16.92 -3.07
CA ASP A 180 -1.00 18.20 -3.70
C ASP A 180 -1.18 18.19 -5.24
N GLY A 181 -1.64 17.07 -5.81
CA GLY A 181 -1.89 16.91 -7.23
C GLY A 181 -0.73 16.33 -8.02
N ARG A 182 0.40 15.98 -7.38
CA ARG A 182 1.48 15.23 -8.06
C ARG A 182 1.03 13.83 -8.45
N PRO A 183 1.51 13.29 -9.59
CA PRO A 183 1.24 11.89 -9.98
C PRO A 183 1.66 10.90 -8.89
N THR A 184 1.02 9.72 -8.87
CA THR A 184 1.50 8.62 -8.02
C THR A 184 2.90 8.18 -8.41
N GLU A 185 3.69 7.77 -7.41
CA GLU A 185 5.04 7.24 -7.59
C GLU A 185 5.07 5.76 -7.20
N ILE A 186 5.49 4.90 -8.13
CA ILE A 186 5.80 3.50 -7.83
C ILE A 186 7.19 3.42 -7.24
N LEU A 187 7.30 2.92 -6.01
CA LEU A 187 8.57 2.78 -5.32
C LEU A 187 9.32 1.53 -5.81
N PRO A 188 10.66 1.51 -5.69
CA PRO A 188 11.44 0.31 -5.93
C PRO A 188 10.93 -0.87 -5.09
N PRO A 189 10.85 -2.09 -5.66
CA PRO A 189 10.40 -3.27 -4.92
C PRO A 189 11.39 -3.63 -3.81
N ASP A 190 10.89 -4.14 -2.68
CA ASP A 190 11.73 -4.80 -1.69
C ASP A 190 12.30 -6.10 -2.31
N PRO A 191 13.61 -6.38 -2.21
CA PRO A 191 14.21 -7.57 -2.81
C PRO A 191 13.65 -8.90 -2.28
N ARG A 192 12.96 -8.88 -1.14
CA ARG A 192 12.26 -10.03 -0.55
C ARG A 192 10.79 -10.13 -0.98
N GLY A 193 10.31 -9.16 -1.76
CA GLY A 193 8.91 -9.09 -2.23
C GLY A 193 7.92 -8.56 -1.19
N LEU A 194 8.40 -7.89 -0.14
CA LEU A 194 7.59 -7.31 0.94
C LEU A 194 7.06 -5.91 0.61
N GLY A 195 6.08 -5.45 1.38
CA GLY A 195 5.71 -4.03 1.42
C GLY A 195 6.85 -3.21 2.00
N VAL A 196 7.02 -1.98 1.52
CA VAL A 196 8.07 -1.05 2.01
C VAL A 196 7.48 -0.06 3.01
N ASN A 197 8.30 0.56 3.85
CA ASN A 197 7.85 1.72 4.61
C ASN A 197 7.75 2.96 3.71
N ILE A 198 7.01 3.97 4.16
CA ILE A 198 6.99 5.23 3.42
C ILE A 198 8.41 5.83 3.36
N PRO A 199 8.88 6.33 2.21
CA PRO A 199 10.20 6.92 2.10
C PRO A 199 10.39 8.09 3.07
N GLN A 200 11.61 8.20 3.61
CA GLN A 200 11.99 9.40 4.36
C GLN A 200 11.93 10.64 3.44
N PRO A 201 11.57 11.83 3.97
CA PRO A 201 11.36 12.16 5.38
C PRO A 201 9.87 12.23 5.76
N TYR A 202 9.10 11.16 5.59
CA TYR A 202 7.69 11.11 6.01
C TYR A 202 7.50 10.40 7.36
N TYR A 203 6.48 10.83 8.10
CA TYR A 203 5.95 10.18 9.29
C TYR A 203 4.59 9.55 8.96
N SER A 204 4.45 8.23 9.20
CA SER A 204 3.21 7.49 8.95
C SER A 204 2.27 7.61 10.15
N LEU A 205 0.98 7.83 9.91
CA LEU A 205 -0.04 7.90 10.94
C LEU A 205 -1.41 7.50 10.39
N GLY A 206 -1.92 6.37 10.88
CA GLY A 206 -3.26 5.90 10.53
C GLY A 206 -3.39 5.58 9.04
N GLY A 207 -4.63 5.57 8.56
CA GLY A 207 -4.92 5.27 7.16
C GLY A 207 -6.41 5.26 6.87
N PHE A 208 -6.75 4.76 5.68
CA PHE A 208 -8.12 4.45 5.29
C PHE A 208 -8.19 3.15 4.48
N ASN A 209 -9.34 2.50 4.54
CA ASN A 209 -9.69 1.35 3.72
C ASN A 209 -10.53 1.79 2.52
N PHE A 210 -10.50 1.01 1.45
CA PHE A 210 -11.36 1.14 0.30
C PHE A 210 -11.73 -0.23 -0.28
N LEU A 211 -12.93 -0.34 -0.86
CA LEU A 211 -13.46 -1.62 -1.31
C LEU A 211 -14.40 -1.43 -2.49
N ALA A 212 -14.12 -2.11 -3.60
CA ALA A 212 -15.05 -2.20 -4.71
C ALA A 212 -16.33 -2.90 -4.29
N SER A 213 -17.45 -2.29 -4.65
CA SER A 213 -18.78 -2.85 -4.46
C SER A 213 -19.72 -2.20 -5.46
N SER A 214 -20.58 -3.00 -6.09
CA SER A 214 -21.68 -2.52 -6.94
C SER A 214 -22.61 -1.49 -6.28
N LYS A 215 -22.57 -1.38 -4.95
CA LYS A 215 -23.38 -0.46 -4.14
C LYS A 215 -22.56 0.65 -3.47
N GLY A 216 -21.30 0.85 -3.87
CA GLY A 216 -20.40 1.84 -3.26
C GLY A 216 -20.89 3.29 -3.37
N GLU A 217 -20.45 4.15 -2.44
CA GLU A 217 -20.79 5.58 -2.42
C GLU A 217 -20.07 6.40 -3.52
N LEU A 218 -18.89 5.92 -3.95
CA LEU A 218 -18.00 6.62 -4.86
C LEU A 218 -17.82 5.82 -6.15
N SER A 219 -17.36 6.51 -7.18
CA SER A 219 -16.98 5.88 -8.43
C SER A 219 -15.74 6.52 -9.04
N LEU A 220 -15.00 5.71 -9.78
CA LEU A 220 -13.97 6.16 -10.71
C LEU A 220 -14.20 5.54 -12.08
N PHE A 221 -13.69 6.20 -13.12
CA PHE A 221 -13.72 5.68 -14.48
C PHE A 221 -12.33 5.20 -14.85
N LEU A 222 -12.24 3.95 -15.27
CA LEU A 222 -11.05 3.36 -15.87
C LEU A 222 -11.42 2.96 -17.30
N LYS A 223 -10.85 3.66 -18.29
CA LYS A 223 -11.25 3.55 -19.70
C LYS A 223 -12.77 3.79 -19.84
N SER A 224 -13.53 2.80 -20.29
CA SER A 224 -14.99 2.87 -20.47
C SER A 224 -15.78 2.21 -19.33
N GLN A 225 -15.12 1.77 -18.25
CA GLN A 225 -15.77 1.10 -17.14
C GLN A 225 -15.81 1.99 -15.90
N ALA A 226 -16.99 2.12 -15.30
CA ALA A 226 -17.13 2.70 -13.97
C ALA A 226 -16.84 1.61 -12.92
N ILE A 227 -15.96 1.91 -11.98
CA ILE A 227 -15.70 1.09 -10.79
C ILE A 227 -16.33 1.82 -9.62
N THR A 228 -17.33 1.22 -8.98
CA THR A 228 -17.96 1.75 -7.77
C THR A 228 -17.30 1.16 -6.53
N PHE A 229 -17.08 1.99 -5.52
CA PHE A 229 -16.35 1.59 -4.33
C PHE A 229 -16.70 2.45 -3.12
N ASP A 230 -16.34 1.96 -1.94
CA ASP A 230 -16.43 2.66 -0.67
C ASP A 230 -15.05 3.08 -0.17
N ILE A 231 -15.00 4.12 0.68
CA ILE A 231 -13.85 4.47 1.51
C ILE A 231 -14.31 4.48 2.96
N SER A 232 -13.48 4.06 3.91
CA SER A 232 -13.73 4.18 5.35
C SER A 232 -12.45 4.53 6.11
N PHE A 233 -12.56 5.34 7.16
CA PHE A 233 -11.45 5.61 8.09
C PHE A 233 -11.31 4.54 9.19
N ASP A 234 -12.20 3.56 9.21
CA ASP A 234 -12.15 2.43 10.14
C ASP A 234 -11.11 1.41 9.66
N ILE A 235 -9.84 1.80 9.69
CA ILE A 235 -8.73 0.83 9.66
C ILE A 235 -8.73 0.17 11.02
N GLY A 236 -9.00 -1.14 11.06
CA GLY A 236 -8.86 -1.94 12.28
C GLY A 236 -7.52 -1.58 12.92
N GLU A 237 -7.56 -1.12 14.18
CA GLU A 237 -6.43 -0.45 14.81
C GLU A 237 -5.13 -1.25 14.60
N PRO A 238 -3.99 -0.60 14.31
CA PRO A 238 -2.73 -1.27 14.60
C PRO A 238 -2.79 -1.63 16.09
N PRO A 239 -2.47 -2.88 16.49
CA PRO A 239 -2.50 -3.26 17.89
C PRO A 239 -1.69 -2.22 18.69
N ASP A 240 -2.23 -1.79 19.84
CA ASP A 240 -1.69 -0.72 20.69
C ASP A 240 -0.16 -0.81 20.92
N ASP A 241 0.39 -2.01 20.79
CA ASP A 241 1.79 -2.35 20.88
C ASP A 241 2.69 -1.69 19.81
N ALA A 242 2.17 -1.37 18.63
CA ALA A 242 2.96 -0.74 17.55
C ALA A 242 3.35 0.71 17.89
N LEU A 243 2.45 1.47 18.52
CA LEU A 243 2.72 2.83 19.00
C LEU A 243 3.62 2.83 20.25
N ALA A 244 3.55 1.77 21.06
CA ALA A 244 4.44 1.58 22.20
C ALA A 244 5.88 1.22 21.76
N ALA A 245 6.03 0.35 20.75
CA ALA A 245 7.32 -0.06 20.21
C ALA A 245 8.08 1.10 19.56
N GLU A 246 7.40 1.99 18.84
CA GLU A 246 8.01 3.15 18.19
C GLU A 246 8.49 4.21 19.22
N SER A 247 7.76 4.36 20.33
CA SER A 247 8.14 5.19 21.48
C SER A 247 9.37 4.63 22.22
N GLN A 248 9.48 3.31 22.32
CA GLN A 248 10.64 2.64 22.93
C GLN A 248 11.89 2.72 22.03
N ALA A 249 11.75 2.54 20.72
CA ALA A 249 12.85 2.69 19.76
C ALA A 249 13.44 4.11 19.75
N ARG A 250 12.60 5.14 19.93
CA ARG A 250 13.06 6.54 20.05
C ARG A 250 13.78 6.85 21.36
N LYS A 251 13.47 6.12 22.45
CA LYS A 251 14.19 6.23 23.73
C LYS A 251 15.53 5.50 23.72
N ALA A 252 15.68 4.46 22.91
CA ALA A 252 16.94 3.70 22.82
C ALA A 252 18.02 4.37 21.95
N ASN A 253 17.63 5.34 21.10
CA ASN A 253 18.54 6.06 20.20
C ASN A 253 18.83 7.52 20.64
N ARG A 254 18.55 7.86 21.90
CA ARG A 254 18.98 9.10 22.58
C ARG A 254 19.88 8.76 23.75
#